data_AF-A0A1Y5I5V2-F1
#
_entry.id   AF-A0A1Y5I5V2-F1
#
_cell.length_a   1.000
_cell.length_b   1.000
_cell.length_c   1.000
_cell.angle_alpha   90.00
_cell.angle_beta   90.00
_cell.angle_gamma   90.00
#
_symmetry.space_group_name_H-M   'P 1'
#
loop_
_entity.id
_entity.type
_entity.pdbx_description
1 polymer ?
#
loop_
_entity_poly.entity_id
_entity_poly.type
_entity_poly.pdbx_seq_one_letter_code
_entity_poly.pdbx_strand_id
1 'polypeptide(L)'
;MPRDLTRTEALERELLRALDRCERNAMRTSTSTSKRRDVDSQAFRDVSNFKSHIDDEITRHDDDARAHVHSMELNALAIALARRDAELSAVHREMIELRGALERASGDAEARARDVATSTMTIDALTIELDTERRVSIDTAEALERAIERASRTSEREKALEEALEVERARRRRAERDVAPARERGRKEGAIEGESKAAAMMGVIEGLEKELERVRGRLRRRDDDAAAGDAERRRERDARDVERETLREEVRTLESERERLRASLKAAYDANASLKATCERNADRSRAEAARRVELAERVVTLERRIDDMRAQHLDAELGYKTRLEKTLEDLRSSRNEVVSESKARREAEAELERAKSALESAETRERRVAEALEHTKSARTRIEKAYYDADRR
;
A
#
# COMPACT_ATOMS: atom_id res chain seq x y z
N MET A 1 -3.24 70.08 -65.05
CA MET A 1 -1.88 70.44 -65.48
C MET A 1 -1.71 70.93 -66.95
N PRO A 2 -2.71 70.94 -67.87
CA PRO A 2 -2.51 71.61 -69.18
C PRO A 2 -3.15 73.02 -69.30
N ARG A 3 -3.88 73.51 -68.28
CA ARG A 3 -4.55 74.83 -68.34
C ARG A 3 -3.66 76.00 -67.93
N ASP A 4 -2.72 75.80 -67.00
CA ASP A 4 -1.91 76.90 -66.44
C ASP A 4 -0.82 77.39 -67.40
N LEU A 5 -0.21 76.48 -68.19
CA LEU A 5 0.76 76.83 -69.25
C LEU A 5 0.16 77.75 -70.33
N THR A 6 -1.13 77.60 -70.64
CA THR A 6 -1.78 78.41 -71.68
C THR A 6 -1.99 79.87 -71.26
N ARG A 7 -1.99 80.15 -69.95
CA ARG A 7 -2.25 81.47 -69.38
C ARG A 7 -0.95 82.27 -69.18
N THR A 8 0.13 81.61 -68.77
CA THR A 8 1.48 82.20 -68.74
C THR A 8 1.98 82.53 -70.14
N GLU A 9 1.75 81.65 -71.12
CA GLU A 9 2.03 81.96 -72.54
C GLU A 9 1.20 83.13 -73.08
N ALA A 10 -0.03 83.32 -72.57
CA ALA A 10 -0.87 84.45 -72.96
C ALA A 10 -0.33 85.78 -72.40
N LEU A 11 0.16 85.77 -71.16
CA LEU A 11 0.80 86.93 -70.52
C LEU A 11 2.13 87.29 -71.18
N GLU A 12 2.96 86.30 -71.55
CA GLU A 12 4.19 86.56 -72.33
C GLU A 12 3.89 87.20 -73.69
N ARG A 13 2.83 86.76 -74.38
CA ARG A 13 2.40 87.36 -75.64
C ARG A 13 1.86 88.79 -75.45
N GLU A 14 1.21 89.09 -74.33
CA GLU A 14 0.79 90.47 -74.01
C GLU A 14 1.97 91.38 -73.63
N LEU A 15 2.96 90.86 -72.89
CA LEU A 15 4.24 91.53 -72.62
C LEU A 15 4.96 91.90 -73.91
N LEU A 16 5.09 90.94 -74.83
CA LEU A 16 5.69 91.17 -76.14
C LEU A 16 4.91 92.23 -76.93
N ARG A 17 3.57 92.17 -76.93
CA ARG A 17 2.72 93.20 -77.58
C ARG A 17 2.79 94.58 -76.92
N ALA A 18 3.04 94.66 -75.62
CA ALA A 18 3.24 95.92 -74.91
C ALA A 18 4.60 96.54 -75.25
N LEU A 19 5.66 95.73 -75.29
CA LEU A 19 6.99 96.15 -75.75
C LEU A 19 6.97 96.62 -77.21
N ASP A 20 6.27 95.90 -78.08
CA ASP A 20 6.06 96.25 -79.50
C ASP A 20 5.33 97.60 -79.69
N ARG A 21 4.42 97.95 -78.76
CA ARG A 21 3.72 99.24 -78.73
C ARG A 21 4.64 100.36 -78.22
N CYS A 22 5.50 100.08 -77.24
CA CYS A 22 6.54 101.01 -76.79
C CYS A 22 7.57 101.30 -77.89
N GLU A 23 8.06 100.28 -78.60
CA GLU A 23 9.01 100.46 -79.71
C GLU A 23 8.40 101.29 -80.85
N ARG A 24 7.14 101.03 -81.21
CA ARG A 24 6.42 101.82 -82.22
C ARG A 24 6.15 103.27 -81.80
N ASN A 25 5.93 103.53 -80.51
CA ASN A 25 5.77 104.91 -80.00
C ASN A 25 7.11 105.66 -79.91
N ALA A 26 8.20 104.97 -79.55
CA ALA A 26 9.56 105.55 -79.54
C ALA A 26 10.03 105.98 -80.95
N MET A 27 9.65 105.22 -81.98
CA MET A 27 9.96 105.52 -83.38
C MET A 27 9.16 106.71 -83.96
N ARG A 28 8.00 107.06 -83.39
CA ARG A 28 7.09 108.08 -83.93
C ARG A 28 7.39 109.52 -83.46
N THR A 29 8.29 109.72 -82.50
CA THR A 29 8.52 111.02 -81.82
C THR A 29 9.91 111.64 -82.08
N SER A 30 10.60 111.34 -83.19
CA SER A 30 11.99 111.77 -83.44
C SER A 30 12.22 113.25 -83.81
N THR A 31 11.26 114.15 -83.65
CA THR A 31 11.42 115.59 -83.89
C THR A 31 10.75 116.46 -82.82
N SER A 32 11.17 116.35 -81.56
CA SER A 32 11.04 117.40 -80.52
C SER A 32 11.51 116.84 -79.16
N THR A 33 12.57 117.43 -78.60
CA THR A 33 13.21 116.99 -77.35
C THR A 33 12.38 117.21 -76.09
N SER A 34 11.26 117.95 -76.17
CA SER A 34 10.36 118.23 -75.03
C SER A 34 9.21 117.20 -74.91
N LYS A 35 8.60 116.76 -76.01
CA LYS A 35 7.49 115.78 -75.98
C LYS A 35 7.95 114.33 -75.77
N ARG A 36 9.22 114.01 -76.04
CA ARG A 36 9.81 112.70 -75.75
C ARG A 36 9.84 112.38 -74.25
N ARG A 37 10.22 113.33 -73.40
CA ARG A 37 10.27 113.10 -71.94
C ARG A 37 8.92 112.75 -71.33
N ASP A 38 7.83 113.37 -71.79
CA ASP A 38 6.48 113.11 -71.25
C ASP A 38 5.88 111.80 -71.77
N VAL A 39 6.11 111.46 -73.04
CA VAL A 39 5.67 110.18 -73.65
C VAL A 39 6.50 109.01 -73.11
N ASP A 40 7.81 109.18 -72.94
CA ASP A 40 8.69 108.21 -72.30
C ASP A 40 8.33 108.03 -70.82
N SER A 41 7.95 109.11 -70.10
CA SER A 41 7.47 109.03 -68.71
C SER A 41 6.13 108.31 -68.58
N GLN A 42 5.20 108.51 -69.52
CA GLN A 42 3.91 107.83 -69.53
C GLN A 42 4.07 106.34 -69.88
N ALA A 43 4.86 106.02 -70.90
CA ALA A 43 5.19 104.64 -71.26
C ALA A 43 5.93 103.91 -70.13
N PHE A 44 6.84 104.59 -69.42
CA PHE A 44 7.48 104.04 -68.21
C PHE A 44 6.49 103.77 -67.08
N ARG A 45 5.53 104.69 -66.83
CA ARG A 45 4.48 104.46 -65.82
C ARG A 45 3.57 103.30 -66.21
N ASP A 46 3.19 103.19 -67.47
CA ASP A 46 2.31 102.12 -67.95
C ASP A 46 3.02 100.75 -67.88
N VAL A 47 4.32 100.68 -68.24
CA VAL A 47 5.14 99.48 -68.06
C VAL A 47 5.36 99.17 -66.57
N SER A 48 5.54 100.18 -65.72
CA SER A 48 5.71 99.99 -64.28
C SER A 48 4.42 99.52 -63.60
N ASN A 49 3.27 100.03 -64.02
CA ASN A 49 1.95 99.58 -63.54
C ASN A 49 1.60 98.19 -64.05
N PHE A 50 1.94 97.88 -65.30
CA PHE A 50 1.75 96.54 -65.86
C PHE A 50 2.68 95.51 -65.19
N LYS A 51 3.92 95.90 -64.91
CA LYS A 51 4.86 95.10 -64.13
C LYS A 51 4.36 94.89 -62.71
N SER A 52 3.89 95.94 -62.01
CA SER A 52 3.32 95.76 -60.66
C SER A 52 2.07 94.90 -60.69
N HIS A 53 1.23 95.00 -61.73
CA HIS A 53 0.06 94.16 -61.88
C HIS A 53 0.41 92.68 -62.11
N ILE A 54 1.44 92.40 -62.91
CA ILE A 54 1.98 91.04 -63.11
C ILE A 54 2.64 90.53 -61.83
N ASP A 55 3.43 91.35 -61.13
CA ASP A 55 4.05 90.98 -59.85
C ASP A 55 2.95 90.71 -58.77
N ASP A 56 1.87 91.48 -58.76
CA ASP A 56 0.68 91.28 -57.91
C ASP A 56 -0.11 90.01 -58.31
N GLU A 57 -0.23 89.69 -59.60
CA GLU A 57 -0.90 88.47 -60.07
C GLU A 57 -0.05 87.22 -59.79
N ILE A 58 1.26 87.29 -59.97
CA ILE A 58 2.20 86.20 -59.64
C ILE A 58 2.17 85.91 -58.14
N THR A 59 2.22 86.96 -57.29
CA THR A 59 2.17 86.78 -55.83
C THR A 59 0.84 86.18 -55.37
N ARG A 60 -0.31 86.64 -55.89
CA ARG A 60 -1.61 86.02 -55.61
C ARG A 60 -1.68 84.56 -56.06
N HIS A 61 -1.14 84.24 -57.25
CA HIS A 61 -1.13 82.87 -57.74
C HIS A 61 -0.24 81.95 -56.89
N ASP A 62 0.92 82.46 -56.44
CA ASP A 62 1.81 81.76 -55.54
C ASP A 62 1.17 81.54 -54.16
N ASP A 63 0.44 82.53 -53.64
CA ASP A 63 -0.28 82.45 -52.37
C ASP A 63 -1.48 81.48 -52.46
N ASP A 64 -2.25 81.52 -53.55
CA ASP A 64 -3.32 80.55 -53.84
C ASP A 64 -2.77 79.13 -53.98
N ALA A 65 -1.63 78.96 -54.66
CA ALA A 65 -0.97 77.67 -54.79
C ALA A 65 -0.47 77.13 -53.44
N ARG A 66 0.10 77.98 -52.59
CA ARG A 66 0.51 77.62 -51.21
C ARG A 66 -0.69 77.26 -50.34
N ALA A 67 -1.77 78.04 -50.41
CA ALA A 67 -3.01 77.76 -49.68
C ALA A 67 -3.63 76.41 -50.12
N HIS A 68 -3.60 76.11 -51.42
CA HIS A 68 -4.05 74.83 -51.94
C HIS A 68 -3.18 73.66 -51.46
N VAL A 69 -1.85 73.81 -51.44
CA VAL A 69 -0.94 72.77 -50.92
C VAL A 69 -1.20 72.52 -49.44
N HIS A 70 -1.29 73.57 -48.61
CA HIS A 70 -1.59 73.42 -47.18
C HIS A 70 -2.97 72.80 -46.92
N SER A 71 -3.99 73.16 -47.70
CA SER A 71 -5.32 72.53 -47.62
C SER A 71 -5.25 71.02 -47.93
N MET A 72 -4.51 70.62 -48.96
CA MET A 72 -4.30 69.21 -49.28
C MET A 72 -3.52 68.47 -48.19
N GLU A 73 -2.47 69.08 -47.63
CA GLU A 73 -1.68 68.52 -46.52
C GLU A 73 -2.52 68.33 -45.27
N LEU A 74 -3.36 69.31 -44.92
CA LEU A 74 -4.28 69.23 -43.78
C LEU A 74 -5.33 68.15 -43.98
N ASN A 75 -5.88 68.01 -45.19
CA ASN A 75 -6.85 66.96 -45.50
C ASN A 75 -6.20 65.56 -45.46
N ALA A 76 -4.97 65.42 -45.97
CA ALA A 76 -4.20 64.19 -45.85
C ALA A 76 -3.90 63.82 -44.39
N LEU A 77 -3.54 64.81 -43.56
CA LEU A 77 -3.33 64.61 -42.12
C LEU A 77 -4.63 64.28 -41.38
N ALA A 78 -5.77 64.87 -41.76
CA ALA A 78 -7.07 64.52 -41.19
C ALA A 78 -7.44 63.05 -41.45
N ILE A 79 -7.21 62.58 -42.69
CA ILE A 79 -7.40 61.16 -43.04
C ILE A 79 -6.42 60.26 -42.26
N ALA A 80 -5.16 60.69 -42.12
CA ALA A 80 -4.16 59.95 -41.35
C ALA A 80 -4.52 59.85 -39.86
N LEU A 81 -4.99 60.94 -39.25
CA LEU A 81 -5.47 60.97 -37.86
C LEU A 81 -6.66 60.03 -37.68
N ALA A 82 -7.67 60.11 -38.53
CA ALA A 82 -8.84 59.23 -38.45
C ALA A 82 -8.46 57.74 -38.57
N ARG A 83 -7.48 57.41 -39.44
CA ARG A 83 -6.94 56.04 -39.55
C ARG A 83 -6.20 55.63 -38.27
N ARG A 84 -5.37 56.50 -37.70
CA ARG A 84 -4.62 56.21 -36.48
C ARG A 84 -5.52 56.09 -35.25
N ASP A 85 -6.57 56.91 -35.13
CA ASP A 85 -7.57 56.79 -34.07
C ASP A 85 -8.37 55.48 -34.19
N ALA A 86 -8.71 55.06 -35.42
CA ALA A 86 -9.36 53.78 -35.67
C ALA A 86 -8.44 52.58 -35.36
N GLU A 87 -7.16 52.66 -35.73
CA GLU A 87 -6.14 51.67 -35.38
C GLU A 87 -5.96 51.59 -33.85
N LEU A 88 -5.86 52.72 -33.16
CA LEU A 88 -5.74 52.76 -31.70
C LEU A 88 -6.95 52.12 -31.02
N SER A 89 -8.16 52.45 -31.50
CA SER A 89 -9.42 51.88 -31.00
C SER A 89 -9.54 50.37 -31.29
N ALA A 90 -8.93 49.88 -32.37
CA ALA A 90 -8.88 48.45 -32.67
C ALA A 90 -7.89 47.72 -31.74
N VAL A 91 -6.69 48.29 -31.53
CA VAL A 91 -5.69 47.73 -30.61
C VAL A 91 -6.21 47.73 -29.16
N HIS A 92 -6.93 48.78 -28.74
CA HIS A 92 -7.49 48.84 -27.39
C HIS A 92 -8.56 47.77 -27.15
N ARG A 93 -9.40 47.47 -28.16
CA ARG A 93 -10.35 46.34 -28.10
C ARG A 93 -9.63 44.99 -28.05
N GLU A 94 -8.60 44.82 -28.88
CA GLU A 94 -7.75 43.62 -28.84
C GLU A 94 -7.12 43.44 -27.45
N MET A 95 -6.64 44.51 -26.81
CA MET A 95 -6.09 44.46 -25.45
C MET A 95 -7.13 44.06 -24.39
N ILE A 96 -8.36 44.55 -24.49
CA ILE A 96 -9.45 44.15 -23.57
C ILE A 96 -9.73 42.65 -23.71
N GLU A 97 -9.82 42.15 -24.95
CA GLU A 97 -10.03 40.73 -25.22
C GLU A 97 -8.87 39.86 -24.71
N LEU A 98 -7.62 40.30 -24.93
CA LEU A 98 -6.42 39.61 -24.44
C LEU A 98 -6.32 39.63 -22.91
N ARG A 99 -6.70 40.73 -22.24
CA ARG A 99 -6.78 40.78 -20.77
C ARG A 99 -7.84 39.82 -20.24
N GLY A 100 -9.02 39.78 -20.86
CA GLY A 100 -10.06 38.81 -20.50
C GLY A 100 -9.68 37.36 -20.80
N ALA A 101 -8.83 37.10 -21.80
CA ALA A 101 -8.24 35.78 -22.05
C ALA A 101 -7.19 35.42 -20.98
N LEU A 102 -6.35 36.39 -20.57
CA LEU A 102 -5.35 36.22 -19.52
C LEU A 102 -6.00 35.91 -18.17
N GLU A 103 -7.05 36.64 -17.79
CA GLU A 103 -7.78 36.41 -16.53
C GLU A 103 -8.39 35.00 -16.48
N ARG A 104 -9.00 34.54 -17.59
CA ARG A 104 -9.52 33.17 -17.70
C ARG A 104 -8.41 32.13 -17.59
N ALA A 105 -7.33 32.28 -18.36
CA ALA A 105 -6.19 31.36 -18.30
C ALA A 105 -5.54 31.32 -16.90
N SER A 106 -5.48 32.46 -16.21
CA SER A 106 -4.98 32.54 -14.83
C SER A 106 -5.92 31.85 -13.84
N GLY A 107 -7.22 32.07 -13.95
CA GLY A 107 -8.23 31.40 -13.12
C GLY A 107 -8.23 29.89 -13.31
N ASP A 108 -8.10 29.42 -14.55
CA ASP A 108 -8.00 27.99 -14.88
C ASP A 108 -6.71 27.37 -14.32
N ALA A 109 -5.58 28.09 -14.38
CA ALA A 109 -4.32 27.65 -13.77
C ALA A 109 -4.42 27.55 -12.24
N GLU A 110 -5.08 28.51 -11.58
CA GLU A 110 -5.31 28.48 -10.14
C GLU A 110 -6.25 27.34 -9.70
N ALA A 111 -7.35 27.12 -10.43
CA ALA A 111 -8.26 26.03 -10.14
C ALA A 111 -7.55 24.67 -10.23
N ARG A 112 -6.80 24.43 -11.32
CA ARG A 112 -6.02 23.20 -11.51
C ARG A 112 -4.93 23.01 -10.44
N ALA A 113 -4.33 24.11 -9.95
CA ALA A 113 -3.35 24.02 -8.86
C ALA A 113 -3.99 23.55 -7.54
N ARG A 114 -5.25 23.93 -7.26
CA ARG A 114 -6.01 23.44 -6.10
C ARG A 114 -6.41 21.98 -6.26
N ASP A 115 -6.81 21.56 -7.45
CA ASP A 115 -7.17 20.16 -7.73
C ASP A 115 -5.97 19.22 -7.49
N VAL A 116 -4.79 19.56 -8.03
CA VAL A 116 -3.56 18.79 -7.79
C VAL A 116 -3.21 18.70 -6.31
N ALA A 117 -3.34 19.81 -5.57
CA ALA A 117 -3.09 19.80 -4.12
C ALA A 117 -4.04 18.83 -3.39
N THR A 118 -5.32 18.82 -3.78
CA THR A 118 -6.33 17.91 -3.24
C THR A 118 -5.97 16.45 -3.57
N SER A 119 -5.65 16.15 -4.83
CA SER A 119 -5.25 14.82 -5.29
C SER A 119 -3.97 14.32 -4.59
N THR A 120 -2.99 15.21 -4.35
CA THR A 120 -1.78 14.84 -3.58
C THR A 120 -2.10 14.51 -2.12
N MET A 121 -3.00 15.25 -1.47
CA MET A 121 -3.43 14.93 -0.11
C MET A 121 -4.14 13.57 -0.04
N THR A 122 -4.93 13.23 -1.06
CA THR A 122 -5.58 11.92 -1.18
C THR A 122 -4.56 10.79 -1.30
N ILE A 123 -3.50 10.97 -2.10
CA ILE A 123 -2.40 10.00 -2.21
C ILE A 123 -1.68 9.81 -0.87
N ASP A 124 -1.37 10.90 -0.16
CA ASP A 124 -0.70 10.81 1.14
C ASP A 124 -1.57 10.06 2.16
N ALA A 125 -2.88 10.34 2.20
CA ALA A 125 -3.82 9.64 3.06
C ALA A 125 -3.88 8.13 2.77
N LEU A 126 -4.04 7.75 1.50
CA LEU A 126 -4.06 6.35 1.07
C LEU A 126 -2.71 5.64 1.32
N THR A 127 -1.60 6.37 1.23
CA THR A 127 -0.26 5.82 1.54
C THR A 127 -0.13 5.51 3.03
N ILE A 128 -0.63 6.40 3.90
CA ILE A 128 -0.69 6.16 5.34
C ILE A 128 -1.58 4.95 5.64
N GLU A 129 -2.77 4.85 5.02
CA GLU A 129 -3.66 3.70 5.17
C GLU A 129 -2.95 2.40 4.79
N LEU A 130 -2.30 2.34 3.62
CA LEU A 130 -1.53 1.18 3.17
C LEU A 130 -0.44 0.78 4.16
N ASP A 131 0.32 1.73 4.70
CA ASP A 131 1.36 1.47 5.68
C ASP A 131 0.79 0.96 7.01
N THR A 132 -0.36 1.48 7.45
CA THR A 132 -1.03 0.98 8.64
C THR A 132 -1.55 -0.44 8.45
N GLU A 133 -2.16 -0.76 7.30
CA GLU A 133 -2.63 -2.11 6.98
C GLU A 133 -1.48 -3.12 6.92
N ARG A 134 -0.33 -2.74 6.35
CA ARG A 134 0.89 -3.57 6.35
C ARG A 134 1.41 -3.86 7.75
N ARG A 135 1.45 -2.86 8.63
CA ARG A 135 1.88 -3.04 10.02
C ARG A 135 0.95 -3.99 10.78
N VAL A 136 -0.36 -3.79 10.66
CA VAL A 136 -1.36 -4.68 11.27
C VAL A 136 -1.18 -6.12 10.77
N SER A 137 -0.94 -6.32 9.47
CA SER A 137 -0.66 -7.65 8.91
C SER A 137 0.59 -8.30 9.54
N ILE A 138 1.71 -7.58 9.64
CA ILE A 138 2.93 -8.06 10.28
C ILE A 138 2.68 -8.41 11.75
N ASP A 139 2.05 -7.52 12.51
CA ASP A 139 1.76 -7.74 13.93
C ASP A 139 0.88 -8.99 14.14
N THR A 140 -0.10 -9.23 13.26
CA THR A 140 -0.94 -10.42 13.33
C THR A 140 -0.18 -11.71 13.02
N ALA A 141 0.74 -11.69 12.04
CA ALA A 141 1.59 -12.83 11.71
C ALA A 141 2.56 -13.17 12.84
N GLU A 142 3.17 -12.16 13.49
CA GLU A 142 4.05 -12.37 14.64
C GLU A 142 3.28 -12.91 15.87
N ALA A 143 2.08 -12.39 16.13
CA ALA A 143 1.23 -12.86 17.24
C ALA A 143 0.86 -14.34 17.07
N LEU A 144 0.60 -14.74 15.83
CA LEU A 144 0.37 -16.11 15.40
C LEU A 144 1.56 -17.02 15.64
N GLU A 145 2.73 -16.62 15.17
CA GLU A 145 3.95 -17.40 15.30
C GLU A 145 4.24 -17.66 16.78
N ARG A 146 4.07 -16.62 17.63
CA ARG A 146 4.15 -16.76 19.10
C ARG A 146 3.06 -17.65 19.69
N ALA A 147 1.87 -17.70 19.12
CA ALA A 147 0.78 -18.57 19.60
C ALA A 147 1.03 -20.03 19.23
N ILE A 148 1.47 -20.29 17.99
CA ILE A 148 1.87 -21.61 17.50
C ILE A 148 3.08 -22.11 18.30
N GLU A 149 4.10 -21.28 18.51
CA GLU A 149 5.28 -21.65 19.29
C GLU A 149 4.91 -22.00 20.75
N ARG A 150 3.98 -21.24 21.36
CA ARG A 150 3.45 -21.58 22.70
C ARG A 150 2.72 -22.92 22.71
N ALA A 151 1.91 -23.21 21.70
CA ALA A 151 1.21 -24.48 21.56
C ALA A 151 2.18 -25.67 21.28
N SER A 152 3.21 -25.43 20.48
CA SER A 152 4.26 -26.41 20.19
C SER A 152 5.12 -26.70 21.43
N ARG A 153 5.51 -25.69 22.21
CA ARG A 153 6.23 -25.89 23.48
C ARG A 153 5.40 -26.65 24.51
N THR A 154 4.07 -26.48 24.52
CA THR A 154 3.19 -27.31 25.34
C THR A 154 3.13 -28.76 24.83
N SER A 155 3.06 -28.96 23.51
CA SER A 155 3.12 -30.29 22.90
C SER A 155 4.47 -30.99 23.13
N GLU A 156 5.59 -30.28 23.06
CA GLU A 156 6.92 -30.81 23.34
C GLU A 156 7.09 -31.15 24.82
N ARG A 157 6.53 -30.33 25.74
CA ARG A 157 6.47 -30.68 27.16
C ARG A 157 5.62 -31.91 27.41
N GLU A 158 4.51 -32.07 26.70
CA GLU A 158 3.67 -33.27 26.75
C GLU A 158 4.40 -34.50 26.20
N LYS A 159 5.09 -34.39 25.07
CA LYS A 159 5.95 -35.44 24.51
C LYS A 159 7.11 -35.81 25.44
N ALA A 160 7.75 -34.83 26.08
CA ALA A 160 8.82 -35.08 27.05
C ALA A 160 8.29 -35.76 28.33
N LEU A 161 7.07 -35.42 28.77
CA LEU A 161 6.40 -36.12 29.86
C LEU A 161 6.01 -37.54 29.47
N GLU A 162 5.57 -37.76 28.22
CA GLU A 162 5.27 -39.07 27.68
C GLU A 162 6.52 -39.92 27.52
N GLU A 163 7.61 -39.39 26.98
CA GLU A 163 8.93 -40.04 26.93
C GLU A 163 9.47 -40.34 28.33
N ALA A 164 9.33 -39.43 29.29
CA ALA A 164 9.71 -39.68 30.68
C ALA A 164 8.88 -40.82 31.29
N LEU A 165 7.57 -40.88 31.00
CA LEU A 165 6.70 -41.98 31.39
C LEU A 165 7.06 -43.28 30.65
N GLU A 166 7.48 -43.23 29.39
CA GLU A 166 7.94 -44.39 28.65
C GLU A 166 9.28 -44.91 29.16
N VAL A 167 10.21 -44.04 29.54
CA VAL A 167 11.46 -44.37 30.20
C VAL A 167 11.21 -44.97 31.58
N GLU A 168 10.26 -44.44 32.35
CA GLU A 168 9.85 -45.01 33.65
C GLU A 168 9.16 -46.37 33.46
N ARG A 169 8.27 -46.50 32.46
CA ARG A 169 7.70 -47.79 32.02
C ARG A 169 8.76 -48.75 31.51
N ALA A 170 9.81 -48.29 30.85
CA ALA A 170 10.92 -49.11 30.35
C ALA A 170 11.82 -49.57 31.50
N ARG A 171 12.09 -48.69 32.48
CA ARG A 171 12.77 -49.03 33.73
C ARG A 171 11.96 -50.05 34.53
N ARG A 172 10.64 -49.86 34.64
CA ARG A 172 9.73 -50.85 35.23
C ARG A 172 9.71 -52.14 34.45
N ARG A 173 9.61 -52.09 33.11
CA ARG A 173 9.68 -53.29 32.26
C ARG A 173 11.01 -54.01 32.39
N ARG A 174 12.13 -53.32 32.59
CA ARG A 174 13.45 -53.95 32.88
C ARG A 174 13.47 -54.57 34.27
N ALA A 175 13.04 -53.86 35.30
CA ALA A 175 12.89 -54.41 36.64
C ALA A 175 11.92 -55.62 36.66
N GLU A 176 10.84 -55.55 35.89
CA GLU A 176 9.92 -56.67 35.66
C GLU A 176 10.54 -57.76 34.80
N ARG A 177 11.42 -57.46 33.83
CA ARG A 177 12.17 -58.46 33.04
C ARG A 177 13.25 -59.17 33.85
N ASP A 178 13.76 -58.54 34.90
CA ASP A 178 14.71 -59.14 35.83
C ASP A 178 13.95 -60.00 36.88
N VAL A 179 12.70 -59.63 37.20
CA VAL A 179 11.82 -60.36 38.12
C VAL A 179 10.94 -61.42 37.42
N ALA A 180 10.66 -61.28 36.11
CA ALA A 180 9.77 -62.15 35.34
C ALA A 180 10.37 -63.55 35.08
N PRO A 181 11.67 -63.75 34.83
CA PRO A 181 12.25 -65.09 34.76
C PRO A 181 12.19 -65.83 36.10
N ALA A 182 12.10 -65.10 37.22
CA ALA A 182 11.87 -65.67 38.55
C ALA A 182 10.37 -65.93 38.82
N ARG A 183 9.47 -65.06 38.34
CA ARG A 183 8.02 -65.19 38.53
C ARG A 183 7.31 -66.07 37.49
N GLU A 184 7.80 -66.18 36.26
CA GLU A 184 7.20 -66.97 35.18
C GLU A 184 7.55 -68.45 35.31
N ARG A 185 8.76 -68.78 35.79
CA ARG A 185 9.07 -70.13 36.31
C ARG A 185 8.14 -70.48 37.48
N GLY A 186 7.86 -69.54 38.38
CA GLY A 186 6.88 -69.72 39.46
C GLY A 186 5.39 -69.73 39.04
N ARG A 187 5.01 -69.15 37.89
CA ARG A 187 3.61 -69.09 37.42
C ARG A 187 3.21 -70.27 36.54
N LYS A 188 4.10 -70.78 35.69
CA LYS A 188 3.82 -71.94 34.82
C LYS A 188 3.80 -73.26 35.59
N GLU A 189 4.53 -73.36 36.70
CA GLU A 189 4.44 -74.47 37.66
C GLU A 189 3.51 -74.19 38.86
N GLY A 190 3.08 -72.94 39.11
CA GLY A 190 2.39 -72.60 40.37
C GLY A 190 0.86 -72.48 40.32
N ALA A 191 0.27 -72.06 39.19
CA ALA A 191 -1.14 -71.66 39.19
C ALA A 191 -2.13 -72.81 38.91
N ILE A 192 -1.79 -73.73 38.01
CA ILE A 192 -2.59 -74.94 37.75
C ILE A 192 -2.23 -76.05 38.76
N GLU A 193 -0.99 -76.04 39.23
CA GLU A 193 -0.47 -77.01 40.18
C GLU A 193 -0.81 -76.67 41.63
N GLY A 194 -1.14 -75.42 41.98
CA GLY A 194 -1.45 -75.03 43.36
C GLY A 194 -2.75 -75.61 43.90
N GLU A 195 -3.84 -75.55 43.12
CA GLU A 195 -5.13 -76.16 43.51
C GLU A 195 -5.07 -77.69 43.39
N SER A 196 -4.39 -78.22 42.36
CA SER A 196 -4.20 -79.67 42.20
C SER A 196 -3.25 -80.28 43.24
N LYS A 197 -2.19 -79.57 43.66
CA LYS A 197 -1.28 -80.00 44.75
C LYS A 197 -1.89 -79.79 46.11
N ALA A 198 -2.67 -78.73 46.35
CA ALA A 198 -3.40 -78.58 47.61
C ALA A 198 -4.43 -79.71 47.78
N ALA A 199 -5.19 -80.02 46.73
CA ALA A 199 -6.12 -81.15 46.73
C ALA A 199 -5.39 -82.51 46.85
N ALA A 200 -4.27 -82.71 46.14
CA ALA A 200 -3.47 -83.92 46.26
C ALA A 200 -2.79 -84.06 47.64
N MET A 201 -2.29 -82.96 48.22
CA MET A 201 -1.73 -82.93 49.57
C MET A 201 -2.81 -83.19 50.62
N MET A 202 -4.03 -82.68 50.44
CA MET A 202 -5.16 -83.07 51.31
C MET A 202 -5.46 -84.57 51.18
N GLY A 203 -5.51 -85.13 49.97
CA GLY A 203 -5.69 -86.56 49.77
C GLY A 203 -4.58 -87.43 50.39
N VAL A 204 -3.31 -86.98 50.32
CA VAL A 204 -2.17 -87.64 50.97
C VAL A 204 -2.26 -87.50 52.49
N ILE A 205 -2.60 -86.32 53.02
CA ILE A 205 -2.79 -86.10 54.46
C ILE A 205 -3.93 -86.97 54.99
N GLU A 206 -5.06 -87.06 54.30
CA GLU A 206 -6.18 -87.94 54.64
C GLU A 206 -5.79 -89.42 54.58
N GLY A 207 -4.96 -89.81 53.61
CA GLY A 207 -4.39 -91.16 53.49
C GLY A 207 -3.47 -91.50 54.65
N LEU A 208 -2.56 -90.59 54.99
CA LEU A 208 -1.64 -90.68 56.13
C LEU A 208 -2.38 -90.67 57.46
N GLU A 209 -3.48 -89.92 57.59
CA GLU A 209 -4.34 -89.94 58.79
C GLU A 209 -4.99 -91.30 58.98
N LYS A 210 -5.50 -91.91 57.90
CA LYS A 210 -6.05 -93.28 57.93
C LYS A 210 -4.98 -94.33 58.24
N GLU A 211 -3.76 -94.19 57.70
CA GLU A 211 -2.64 -95.07 58.03
C GLU A 211 -2.15 -94.92 59.46
N LEU A 212 -1.99 -93.68 59.95
CA LEU A 212 -1.70 -93.39 61.35
C LEU A 212 -2.76 -94.01 62.27
N GLU A 213 -4.04 -93.92 61.90
CA GLU A 213 -5.12 -94.52 62.67
C GLU A 213 -5.06 -96.06 62.67
N ARG A 214 -4.73 -96.69 61.53
CA ARG A 214 -4.49 -98.15 61.44
C ARG A 214 -3.27 -98.59 62.24
N VAL A 215 -2.16 -97.85 62.18
CA VAL A 215 -0.92 -98.15 62.93
C VAL A 215 -1.13 -97.96 64.42
N ARG A 216 -1.76 -96.86 64.84
CA ARG A 216 -2.19 -96.65 66.23
C ARG A 216 -3.15 -97.75 66.70
N GLY A 217 -4.05 -98.21 65.84
CA GLY A 217 -4.92 -99.35 66.13
C GLY A 217 -4.17 -100.66 66.31
N ARG A 218 -3.13 -100.94 65.49
CA ARG A 218 -2.22 -102.09 65.67
C ARG A 218 -1.39 -101.99 66.94
N LEU A 219 -0.87 -100.80 67.27
CA LEU A 219 -0.12 -100.53 68.49
C LEU A 219 -0.99 -100.81 69.73
N ARG A 220 -2.22 -100.25 69.77
CA ARG A 220 -3.18 -100.46 70.86
C ARG A 220 -3.57 -101.93 71.03
N ARG A 221 -3.89 -102.64 69.95
CA ARG A 221 -4.24 -104.07 70.00
C ARG A 221 -3.10 -104.95 70.52
N ARG A 222 -1.84 -104.52 70.37
CA ARG A 222 -0.68 -105.22 70.91
C ARG A 222 -0.32 -104.81 72.33
N ASP A 223 -0.78 -103.65 72.82
CA ASP A 223 -0.60 -103.24 74.21
C ASP A 223 -1.46 -104.11 75.16
N ASP A 224 -2.52 -104.76 74.66
CA ASP A 224 -3.48 -105.55 75.44
C ASP A 224 -3.10 -107.04 75.65
N ASP A 225 -2.04 -107.56 75.02
CA ASP A 225 -1.65 -108.98 75.14
C ASP A 225 -0.39 -109.18 76.01
N ALA A 226 -0.59 -109.46 77.32
CA ALA A 226 0.48 -109.92 78.20
C ALA A 226 0.01 -110.87 79.32
N ALA A 227 0.25 -112.19 79.18
CA ALA A 227 0.60 -113.09 80.29
C ALA A 227 1.17 -114.47 79.87
N ALA A 228 2.23 -114.89 80.59
CA ALA A 228 2.80 -116.24 80.82
C ALA A 228 3.70 -116.96 79.77
N GLY A 229 5.02 -117.01 80.05
CA GLY A 229 5.85 -118.25 80.23
C GLY A 229 6.65 -118.90 79.09
N ASP A 230 7.94 -118.58 78.89
CA ASP A 230 9.07 -119.46 78.42
C ASP A 230 10.10 -118.71 77.54
N ALA A 231 11.34 -119.20 77.50
CA ALA A 231 12.50 -118.52 76.88
C ALA A 231 12.36 -118.26 75.36
N GLU A 232 11.55 -119.05 74.66
CA GLU A 232 11.16 -118.81 73.27
C GLU A 232 10.28 -117.55 73.16
N ARG A 233 9.43 -117.29 74.17
CA ARG A 233 8.66 -116.05 74.30
C ARG A 233 9.49 -114.84 74.74
N ARG A 234 10.73 -115.00 75.21
CA ARG A 234 11.65 -113.86 75.41
C ARG A 234 12.18 -113.37 74.08
N ARG A 235 12.67 -114.26 73.22
CA ARG A 235 13.05 -113.90 71.84
C ARG A 235 11.87 -113.35 71.05
N GLU A 236 10.68 -113.91 71.26
CA GLU A 236 9.46 -113.41 70.65
C GLU A 236 9.03 -112.05 71.22
N ARG A 237 9.21 -111.80 72.53
CA ARG A 237 9.00 -110.48 73.13
C ARG A 237 10.02 -109.47 72.65
N ASP A 238 11.30 -109.82 72.60
CA ASP A 238 12.36 -108.95 72.09
C ASP A 238 12.10 -108.62 70.61
N ALA A 239 11.68 -109.59 69.80
CA ALA A 239 11.27 -109.35 68.41
C ALA A 239 10.02 -108.45 68.29
N ARG A 240 9.02 -108.63 69.18
CA ARG A 240 7.82 -107.78 69.23
C ARG A 240 8.13 -106.37 69.75
N ASP A 241 9.08 -106.22 70.66
CA ASP A 241 9.50 -104.93 71.20
C ASP A 241 10.34 -104.16 70.19
N VAL A 242 11.21 -104.84 69.42
CA VAL A 242 11.87 -104.27 68.24
C VAL A 242 10.83 -103.82 67.20
N GLU A 243 9.84 -104.66 66.89
CA GLU A 243 8.76 -104.30 65.94
C GLU A 243 7.88 -103.14 66.47
N ARG A 244 7.69 -103.04 67.79
CA ARG A 244 6.99 -101.89 68.40
C ARG A 244 7.83 -100.62 68.32
N GLU A 245 9.14 -100.73 68.50
CA GLU A 245 10.05 -99.60 68.40
C GLU A 245 10.10 -99.08 66.96
N THR A 246 10.20 -99.95 65.96
CA THR A 246 10.12 -99.56 64.54
C THR A 246 8.78 -98.91 64.21
N LEU A 247 7.66 -99.45 64.69
CA LEU A 247 6.35 -98.84 64.48
C LEU A 247 6.21 -97.48 65.19
N ARG A 248 6.84 -97.27 66.35
CA ARG A 248 6.86 -95.97 67.03
C ARG A 248 7.71 -94.95 66.27
N GLU A 249 8.83 -95.38 65.69
CA GLU A 249 9.65 -94.55 64.82
C GLU A 249 8.89 -94.16 63.55
N GLU A 250 8.21 -95.11 62.89
CA GLU A 250 7.34 -94.85 61.75
C GLU A 250 6.21 -93.85 62.09
N VAL A 251 5.59 -93.95 63.27
CA VAL A 251 4.59 -92.97 63.71
C VAL A 251 5.20 -91.58 63.86
N ARG A 252 6.39 -91.46 64.47
CA ARG A 252 7.08 -90.17 64.64
C ARG A 252 7.48 -89.55 63.31
N THR A 253 7.97 -90.34 62.36
CA THR A 253 8.34 -89.84 61.02
C THR A 253 7.10 -89.36 60.28
N LEU A 254 6.03 -90.16 60.24
CA LEU A 254 4.77 -89.79 59.59
C LEU A 254 4.09 -88.57 60.24
N GLU A 255 4.14 -88.43 61.57
CA GLU A 255 3.63 -87.23 62.27
C GLU A 255 4.43 -85.99 61.89
N SER A 256 5.77 -86.09 61.83
CA SER A 256 6.64 -84.98 61.43
C SER A 256 6.43 -84.57 59.97
N GLU A 257 6.19 -85.53 59.08
CA GLU A 257 5.87 -85.28 57.67
C GLU A 257 4.49 -84.65 57.52
N ARG A 258 3.48 -85.12 58.27
CA ARG A 258 2.14 -84.52 58.28
C ARG A 258 2.20 -83.05 58.72
N GLU A 259 2.96 -82.73 59.75
CA GLU A 259 3.12 -81.35 60.22
C GLU A 259 3.83 -80.46 59.20
N ARG A 260 4.90 -80.97 58.57
CA ARG A 260 5.59 -80.26 57.47
C ARG A 260 4.67 -80.00 56.28
N LEU A 261 3.88 -80.99 55.87
CA LEU A 261 2.93 -80.86 54.77
C LEU A 261 1.81 -79.85 55.11
N ARG A 262 1.27 -79.87 56.34
CA ARG A 262 0.29 -78.87 56.79
C ARG A 262 0.86 -77.45 56.80
N ALA A 263 2.10 -77.27 57.23
CA ALA A 263 2.78 -75.97 57.20
C ALA A 263 2.99 -75.49 55.75
N SER A 264 3.41 -76.38 54.85
CA SER A 264 3.57 -76.07 53.42
C SER A 264 2.24 -75.72 52.76
N LEU A 265 1.17 -76.44 53.07
CA LEU A 265 -0.17 -76.18 52.57
C LEU A 265 -0.68 -74.80 53.01
N LYS A 266 -0.48 -74.44 54.29
CA LYS A 266 -0.84 -73.11 54.80
C LYS A 266 -0.08 -72.01 54.06
N ALA A 267 1.23 -72.16 53.88
CA ALA A 267 2.05 -71.18 53.15
C ALA A 267 1.61 -71.03 51.67
N ALA A 268 1.18 -72.12 51.02
CA ALA A 268 0.64 -72.08 49.67
C ALA A 268 -0.69 -71.31 49.59
N TYR A 269 -1.59 -71.51 50.56
CA TYR A 269 -2.84 -70.74 50.64
C TYR A 269 -2.59 -69.25 50.87
N ASP A 270 -1.68 -68.90 51.78
CA ASP A 270 -1.31 -67.50 52.06
C ASP A 270 -0.70 -66.83 50.83
N ALA A 271 0.17 -67.55 50.09
CA ALA A 271 0.74 -67.06 48.83
C ALA A 271 -0.31 -66.86 47.74
N ASN A 272 -1.28 -67.78 47.60
CA ASN A 272 -2.37 -67.68 46.65
C ASN A 272 -3.28 -66.48 46.97
N ALA A 273 -3.63 -66.29 48.24
CA ALA A 273 -4.40 -65.12 48.69
C ALA A 273 -3.67 -63.80 48.36
N SER A 274 -2.37 -63.73 48.62
CA SER A 274 -1.54 -62.56 48.26
C SER A 274 -1.51 -62.32 46.75
N LEU A 275 -1.36 -63.37 45.94
CA LEU A 275 -1.39 -63.27 44.48
C LEU A 275 -2.74 -62.77 43.96
N LYS A 276 -3.86 -63.32 44.45
CA LYS A 276 -5.21 -62.85 44.09
C LYS A 276 -5.38 -61.36 44.38
N ALA A 277 -4.97 -60.91 45.57
CA ALA A 277 -5.01 -59.49 45.92
C ALA A 277 -4.13 -58.61 45.02
N THR A 278 -2.95 -59.10 44.57
CA THR A 278 -2.13 -58.34 43.61
C THR A 278 -2.72 -58.30 42.21
N CYS A 279 -3.38 -59.36 41.75
CA CYS A 279 -4.05 -59.41 40.46
C CYS A 279 -5.22 -58.44 40.42
N GLU A 280 -6.03 -58.36 41.48
CA GLU A 280 -7.12 -57.40 41.62
C GLU A 280 -6.62 -55.95 41.54
N ARG A 281 -5.58 -55.60 42.31
CA ARG A 281 -4.97 -54.25 42.25
C ARG A 281 -4.41 -53.91 40.87
N ASN A 282 -3.83 -54.88 40.16
CA ASN A 282 -3.32 -54.67 38.81
C ASN A 282 -4.46 -54.49 37.80
N ALA A 283 -5.56 -55.24 37.95
CA ALA A 283 -6.76 -55.04 37.15
C ALA A 283 -7.36 -53.64 37.36
N ASP A 284 -7.41 -53.16 38.59
CA ASP A 284 -7.86 -51.80 38.92
C ASP A 284 -6.96 -50.73 38.28
N ARG A 285 -5.64 -50.90 38.38
CA ARG A 285 -4.67 -50.01 37.72
C ARG A 285 -4.83 -50.02 36.19
N SER A 286 -5.00 -51.19 35.59
CA SER A 286 -5.18 -51.32 34.14
C SER A 286 -6.46 -50.63 33.67
N ARG A 287 -7.56 -50.76 34.43
CA ARG A 287 -8.81 -50.03 34.16
C ARG A 287 -8.62 -48.51 34.28
N ALA A 288 -7.92 -48.05 35.33
CA ALA A 288 -7.62 -46.63 35.51
C ALA A 288 -6.72 -46.06 34.40
N GLU A 289 -5.72 -46.81 33.95
CA GLU A 289 -4.86 -46.41 32.82
C GLU A 289 -5.62 -46.37 31.50
N ALA A 290 -6.53 -47.34 31.25
CA ALA A 290 -7.38 -47.33 30.07
C ALA A 290 -8.29 -46.08 30.05
N ALA A 291 -8.91 -45.74 31.19
CA ALA A 291 -9.71 -44.53 31.32
C ALA A 291 -8.90 -43.25 31.04
N ARG A 292 -7.68 -43.15 31.59
CA ARG A 292 -6.78 -42.01 31.31
C ARG A 292 -6.38 -41.91 29.84
N ARG A 293 -6.18 -43.04 29.15
CA ARG A 293 -5.86 -43.03 27.71
C ARG A 293 -7.03 -42.50 26.87
N VAL A 294 -8.26 -42.86 27.25
CA VAL A 294 -9.47 -42.33 26.58
C VAL A 294 -9.55 -40.81 26.79
N GLU A 295 -9.40 -40.34 28.04
CA GLU A 295 -9.40 -38.90 28.36
C GLU A 295 -8.32 -38.12 27.58
N LEU A 296 -7.10 -38.68 27.50
CA LEU A 296 -6.01 -38.10 26.72
C LEU A 296 -6.33 -38.05 25.22
N ALA A 297 -6.91 -39.13 24.66
CA ALA A 297 -7.30 -39.16 23.25
C ALA A 297 -8.37 -38.11 22.93
N GLU A 298 -9.40 -37.97 23.78
CA GLU A 298 -10.43 -36.93 23.63
C GLU A 298 -9.83 -35.51 23.69
N ARG A 299 -8.86 -35.31 24.59
CA ARG A 299 -8.16 -34.03 24.72
C ARG A 299 -7.30 -33.71 23.50
N VAL A 300 -6.60 -34.69 22.94
CA VAL A 300 -5.83 -34.53 21.70
C VAL A 300 -6.76 -34.11 20.55
N VAL A 301 -7.87 -34.83 20.34
CA VAL A 301 -8.85 -34.48 19.28
C VAL A 301 -9.41 -33.06 19.47
N THR A 302 -9.66 -32.66 20.72
CA THR A 302 -10.13 -31.29 21.04
C THR A 302 -9.08 -30.23 20.69
N LEU A 303 -7.80 -30.49 21.00
CA LEU A 303 -6.71 -29.58 20.67
C LEU A 303 -6.46 -29.50 19.15
N GLU A 304 -6.52 -30.63 18.44
CA GLU A 304 -6.39 -30.67 16.98
C GLU A 304 -7.49 -29.83 16.31
N ARG A 305 -8.76 -30.03 16.69
CA ARG A 305 -9.87 -29.21 16.19
C ARG A 305 -9.65 -27.72 16.44
N ARG A 306 -9.19 -27.35 17.65
CA ARG A 306 -8.92 -25.95 17.98
C ARG A 306 -7.79 -25.37 17.15
N ILE A 307 -6.75 -26.16 16.84
CA ILE A 307 -5.65 -25.73 15.96
C ILE A 307 -6.18 -25.49 14.55
N ASP A 308 -7.02 -26.38 14.03
CA ASP A 308 -7.60 -26.24 12.69
C ASP A 308 -8.55 -25.03 12.61
N ASP A 309 -9.38 -24.78 13.63
CA ASP A 309 -10.21 -23.59 13.72
C ASP A 309 -9.38 -22.30 13.72
N MET A 310 -8.28 -22.27 14.49
CA MET A 310 -7.36 -21.12 14.48
C MET A 310 -6.71 -20.90 13.11
N ARG A 311 -6.30 -21.98 12.42
CA ARG A 311 -5.73 -21.90 11.06
C ARG A 311 -6.74 -21.36 10.07
N ALA A 312 -8.00 -21.82 10.12
CA ALA A 312 -9.06 -21.34 9.25
C ALA A 312 -9.35 -19.84 9.48
N GLN A 313 -9.50 -19.42 10.74
CA GLN A 313 -9.68 -18.01 11.09
C GLN A 313 -8.53 -17.13 10.60
N HIS A 314 -7.30 -17.66 10.62
CA HIS A 314 -6.15 -16.93 10.11
C HIS A 314 -6.10 -16.83 8.60
N LEU A 315 -6.42 -17.90 7.89
CA LEU A 315 -6.55 -17.86 6.44
C LEU A 315 -7.60 -16.83 6.02
N ASP A 316 -8.76 -16.81 6.69
CA ASP A 316 -9.82 -15.83 6.42
C ASP A 316 -9.36 -14.41 6.72
N ALA A 317 -8.64 -14.20 7.83
CA ALA A 317 -8.08 -12.88 8.17
C ALA A 317 -7.04 -12.42 7.14
N GLU A 318 -6.11 -13.29 6.73
CA GLU A 318 -5.09 -13.00 5.71
C GLU A 318 -5.73 -12.69 4.35
N LEU A 319 -6.75 -13.43 3.93
CA LEU A 319 -7.51 -13.14 2.72
C LEU A 319 -8.25 -11.79 2.83
N GLY A 320 -8.82 -11.48 3.99
CA GLY A 320 -9.45 -10.18 4.28
C GLY A 320 -8.46 -9.01 4.30
N TYR A 321 -7.21 -9.22 4.73
CA TYR A 321 -6.16 -8.20 4.62
C TYR A 321 -5.66 -8.06 3.19
N LYS A 322 -5.45 -9.18 2.48
CA LYS A 322 -5.02 -9.17 1.09
C LYS A 322 -6.00 -8.41 0.19
N THR A 323 -7.29 -8.67 0.33
CA THR A 323 -8.34 -7.99 -0.45
C THR A 323 -8.40 -6.48 -0.17
N ARG A 324 -8.22 -6.06 1.09
CA ARG A 324 -8.10 -4.64 1.44
C ARG A 324 -6.85 -3.99 0.86
N LEU A 325 -5.68 -4.64 0.97
CA LEU A 325 -4.43 -4.17 0.38
C LEU A 325 -4.50 -4.08 -1.15
N GLU A 326 -5.14 -5.04 -1.81
CA GLU A 326 -5.34 -5.00 -3.27
C GLU A 326 -6.20 -3.81 -3.67
N LYS A 327 -7.28 -3.53 -2.91
CA LYS A 327 -8.13 -2.36 -3.13
C LYS A 327 -7.39 -1.05 -2.90
N THR A 328 -6.70 -0.88 -1.77
CA THR A 328 -5.94 0.34 -1.48
C THR A 328 -4.83 0.58 -2.51
N LEU A 329 -4.18 -0.49 -3.01
CA LEU A 329 -3.22 -0.39 -4.11
C LEU A 329 -3.86 0.00 -5.44
N GLU A 330 -5.07 -0.47 -5.74
CA GLU A 330 -5.83 -0.08 -6.92
C GLU A 330 -6.23 1.41 -6.85
N ASP A 331 -6.76 1.85 -5.71
CA ASP A 331 -7.12 3.25 -5.44
C ASP A 331 -5.90 4.17 -5.56
N LEU A 332 -4.75 3.79 -5.00
CA LEU A 332 -3.49 4.51 -5.15
C LEU A 332 -3.02 4.59 -6.61
N ARG A 333 -3.19 3.52 -7.39
CA ARG A 333 -2.84 3.51 -8.82
C ARG A 333 -3.75 4.45 -9.62
N SER A 334 -5.05 4.46 -9.32
CA SER A 334 -6.01 5.39 -9.95
C SER A 334 -5.67 6.83 -9.61
N SER A 335 -5.51 7.14 -8.32
CA SER A 335 -5.19 8.50 -7.86
C SER A 335 -3.84 9.00 -8.40
N ARG A 336 -2.83 8.12 -8.51
CA ARG A 336 -1.56 8.47 -9.18
C ARG A 336 -1.77 8.81 -10.65
N ASN A 337 -2.61 8.06 -11.36
CA ASN A 337 -2.89 8.34 -12.77
C ASN A 337 -3.65 9.67 -12.94
N GLU A 338 -4.57 9.98 -12.03
CA GLU A 338 -5.25 11.27 -11.95
C GLU A 338 -4.23 12.41 -11.78
N VAL A 339 -3.34 12.34 -10.78
CA VAL A 339 -2.28 13.34 -10.58
C VAL A 339 -1.37 13.49 -11.80
N VAL A 340 -1.01 12.39 -12.48
CA VAL A 340 -0.20 12.46 -13.71
C VAL A 340 -0.97 13.17 -14.83
N SER A 341 -2.27 12.90 -14.97
CA SER A 341 -3.12 13.56 -15.97
C SER A 341 -3.32 15.05 -15.65
N GLU A 342 -3.56 15.40 -14.39
CA GLU A 342 -3.69 16.77 -13.90
C GLU A 342 -2.37 17.54 -14.04
N SER A 343 -1.22 16.90 -13.80
CA SER A 343 0.09 17.50 -14.01
C SER A 343 0.34 17.86 -15.48
N LYS A 344 -0.07 17.00 -16.42
CA LYS A 344 0.00 17.31 -17.87
C LYS A 344 -0.92 18.48 -18.20
N ALA A 345 -2.16 18.44 -17.73
CA ALA A 345 -3.14 19.50 -17.92
C ALA A 345 -2.68 20.84 -17.31
N ARG A 346 -1.96 20.82 -16.20
CA ARG A 346 -1.35 22.01 -15.58
C ARG A 346 -0.25 22.60 -16.45
N ARG A 347 0.65 21.78 -16.99
CA ARG A 347 1.70 22.26 -17.91
C ARG A 347 1.10 22.89 -19.17
N GLU A 348 0.01 22.33 -19.68
CA GLU A 348 -0.74 22.89 -20.80
C GLU A 348 -1.35 24.25 -20.45
N ALA A 349 -2.00 24.37 -19.29
CA ALA A 349 -2.56 25.63 -18.80
C ALA A 349 -1.48 26.69 -18.51
N GLU A 350 -0.34 26.31 -17.94
CA GLU A 350 0.82 27.20 -17.74
C GLU A 350 1.37 27.70 -19.09
N ALA A 351 1.46 26.83 -20.09
CA ALA A 351 1.86 27.23 -21.44
C ALA A 351 0.85 28.16 -22.11
N GLU A 352 -0.46 27.94 -21.92
CA GLU A 352 -1.51 28.85 -22.40
C GLU A 352 -1.47 30.21 -21.70
N LEU A 353 -1.26 30.23 -20.39
CA LEU A 353 -1.08 31.45 -19.61
C LEU A 353 0.12 32.26 -20.13
N GLU A 354 1.25 31.59 -20.40
CA GLU A 354 2.44 32.26 -20.90
C GLU A 354 2.26 32.81 -22.32
N ARG A 355 1.56 32.08 -23.19
CA ARG A 355 1.16 32.59 -24.52
C ARG A 355 0.24 33.80 -24.41
N ALA A 356 -0.72 33.78 -23.48
CA ALA A 356 -1.63 34.90 -23.25
C ALA A 356 -0.89 36.15 -22.75
N LYS A 357 0.07 36.00 -21.83
CA LYS A 357 0.94 37.10 -21.37
C LYS A 357 1.74 37.68 -22.52
N SER A 358 2.41 36.84 -23.31
CA SER A 358 3.22 37.30 -24.44
C SER A 358 2.37 38.02 -25.50
N ALA A 359 1.16 37.53 -25.78
CA ALA A 359 0.22 38.18 -26.68
C ALA A 359 -0.21 39.57 -26.16
N LEU A 360 -0.50 39.69 -24.86
CA LEU A 360 -0.85 40.96 -24.22
C LEU A 360 0.34 41.95 -24.28
N GLU A 361 1.55 41.53 -23.94
CA GLU A 361 2.75 42.37 -24.03
C GLU A 361 2.98 42.87 -25.47
N SER A 362 2.81 42.00 -26.46
CA SER A 362 2.90 42.38 -27.88
C SER A 362 1.83 43.42 -28.26
N ALA A 363 0.59 43.26 -27.81
CA ALA A 363 -0.47 44.24 -28.02
C ALA A 363 -0.18 45.59 -27.34
N GLU A 364 0.35 45.59 -26.10
CA GLU A 364 0.75 46.81 -25.39
C GLU A 364 1.86 47.56 -26.13
N THR A 365 2.84 46.86 -26.71
CA THR A 365 3.88 47.53 -27.51
C THR A 365 3.31 48.13 -28.80
N ARG A 366 2.34 47.46 -29.44
CA ARG A 366 1.63 48.00 -30.61
C ARG A 366 0.80 49.22 -30.23
N GLU A 367 0.09 49.20 -29.11
CA GLU A 367 -0.70 50.34 -28.61
C GLU A 367 0.20 51.57 -28.42
N ARG A 368 1.34 51.41 -27.73
CA ARG A 368 2.31 52.49 -27.52
C ARG A 368 2.79 53.09 -28.83
N ARG A 369 3.17 52.26 -29.82
CA ARG A 369 3.62 52.74 -31.13
C ARG A 369 2.54 53.48 -31.89
N VAL A 370 1.29 53.01 -31.85
CA VAL A 370 0.16 53.67 -32.52
C VAL A 370 -0.18 54.99 -31.83
N ALA A 371 -0.15 55.03 -30.49
CA ALA A 371 -0.35 56.25 -29.71
C ALA A 371 0.75 57.29 -29.98
N GLU A 372 2.02 56.89 -30.02
CA GLU A 372 3.14 57.76 -30.40
C GLU A 372 2.97 58.32 -31.83
N ALA A 373 2.62 57.47 -32.79
CA ALA A 373 2.36 57.89 -34.17
C ALA A 373 1.16 58.86 -34.28
N LEU A 374 0.12 58.66 -33.46
CA LEU A 374 -1.02 59.55 -33.36
C LEU A 374 -0.62 60.93 -32.82
N GLU A 375 0.19 60.98 -31.75
CA GLU A 375 0.69 62.26 -31.21
C GLU A 375 1.62 62.99 -32.19
N HIS A 376 2.46 62.25 -32.93
CA HIS A 376 3.28 62.83 -33.99
C HIS A 376 2.43 63.45 -35.11
N THR A 377 1.35 62.78 -35.54
CA THR A 377 0.45 63.31 -36.58
C THR A 377 -0.36 64.49 -36.09
N LYS A 378 -0.81 64.51 -34.83
CA LYS A 378 -1.43 65.70 -34.19
C LYS A 378 -0.47 66.88 -34.14
N SER A 379 0.78 66.64 -33.74
CA SER A 379 1.85 67.66 -33.71
C SER A 379 2.21 68.18 -35.10
N ALA A 380 2.22 67.33 -36.13
CA ALA A 380 2.44 67.75 -37.50
C ALA A 380 1.29 68.64 -37.99
N ARG A 381 0.05 68.25 -37.71
CA ARG A 381 -1.14 69.02 -38.07
C ARG A 381 -1.14 70.41 -37.42
N THR A 382 -0.89 70.52 -36.12
CA THR A 382 -0.83 71.83 -35.44
C THR A 382 0.26 72.75 -36.00
N ARG A 383 1.40 72.18 -36.43
CA ARG A 383 2.45 72.95 -37.12
C ARG A 383 2.01 73.47 -38.48
N ILE A 384 1.34 72.66 -39.30
CA ILE A 384 0.83 73.08 -40.61
C ILE A 384 -0.32 74.08 -40.47
N GLU A 385 -1.27 73.84 -39.54
CA GLU A 385 -2.35 74.79 -39.26
C GLU A 385 -1.79 76.16 -38.84
N LYS A 386 -0.78 76.17 -37.95
CA LYS A 386 -0.12 77.42 -37.55
C LYS A 386 0.55 78.13 -38.74
N ALA A 387 1.29 77.39 -39.57
CA ALA A 387 1.93 77.95 -40.76
C ALA A 387 0.91 78.52 -41.76
N TYR A 388 -0.22 77.83 -41.94
CA TYR A 388 -1.33 78.28 -42.79
C TYR A 388 -1.98 79.57 -42.26
N TYR A 389 -2.33 79.63 -40.96
CA TYR A 389 -2.90 80.84 -40.36
C TYR A 389 -1.92 82.02 -40.30
N ASP A 390 -0.62 81.76 -40.15
CA ASP A 390 0.41 82.80 -40.17
C ASP A 390 0.68 83.32 -41.60
N ALA A 391 0.40 82.51 -42.64
CA ALA A 391 0.46 82.92 -44.04
C ALA A 391 -0.78 83.74 -44.46
N ASP A 392 -1.96 83.39 -43.97
CA ASP A 392 -3.24 84.07 -44.27
C ASP A 392 -3.39 85.46 -43.59
N ARG A 393 -2.51 85.78 -42.64
CA ARG A 393 -2.46 87.08 -41.91
C ARG A 393 -1.45 88.09 -42.45
N ARG A 394 -0.59 87.70 -43.39
CA ARG A 394 0.37 88.58 -44.05
C ARG A 394 -0.20 89.06 -45.37
#